data_AF-A0A8H3L8W7-F1
#
_entry.id   AF-A0A8H3L8W7-F1
#
_cell.length_a   1.000
_cell.length_b   1.000
_cell.length_c   1.000
_cell.angle_alpha   90.00
_cell.angle_beta   90.00
_cell.angle_gamma   90.00
#
_symmetry.space_group_name_H-M   'P 1'
#
loop_
_entity.id
_entity.type
_entity.pdbx_description
1 polymer ?
#
loop_
_entity_poly.entity_id
_entity_poly.type
_entity_poly.pdbx_seq_one_letter_code
_entity_poly.pdbx_strand_id
1 'polypeptide(L)'
;MYEWLEYRTIEDTTFMICVWCEKAKFINQMAKGITIYKKDLLDRHLKVKDHSIAEKNQKENQNNIAVGFAKQYDKEKGIIVRQMQCVYFTAKNHISLEIYPKLCELITPSQNQNIIPKQLVDNTNSTCSSYGTYQNHNSGKEMENIIINETTSISDEKHLAMVSKYFSHNIPVLRYIGLIELEDCIADNILTQILEFIQNNGFNLDNLIHFDSDGAFTMIGCKNGVAAKLKELNPFLTLVHCISHRLYLIRKDTANEVQYFKKYEATCKELYSYFSGSYKRMLNLKMIQESNDDPQLAILNIINTCWLSLSNVVKNLYQILDSIIDALNFDSLHTEVKSSLEATIAMIKTQFISFDDQPPIYGTNLQRFLQNNPFYNNHIPDDFFHFAKALVHSL
;
A
#
# COMPACT_ATOMS: atom_id res chain seq x y z
N MET A 1 40.20 2.91 19.08
CA MET A 1 40.45 2.02 20.24
C MET A 1 40.55 0.60 19.70
N TYR A 2 41.51 -0.22 20.13
CA TYR A 2 41.68 -1.57 19.56
C TYR A 2 40.53 -2.50 19.98
N GLU A 3 39.81 -3.09 19.02
CA GLU A 3 38.65 -3.97 19.26
C GLU A 3 38.97 -5.23 20.08
N TRP A 4 40.25 -5.62 20.11
CA TRP A 4 40.74 -6.79 20.82
C TRP A 4 41.22 -6.49 22.24
N LEU A 5 41.19 -5.24 22.70
CA LEU A 5 41.75 -4.81 23.97
C LEU A 5 40.65 -4.53 25.00
N GLU A 6 40.67 -5.26 26.12
CA GLU A 6 39.73 -5.09 27.23
C GLU A 6 40.49 -4.79 28.53
N TYR A 7 39.88 -3.99 29.41
CA TYR A 7 40.38 -3.71 30.74
C TYR A 7 39.48 -4.41 31.76
N ARG A 8 40.05 -5.29 32.59
CA ARG A 8 39.31 -5.98 33.66
C ARG A 8 39.94 -5.70 35.01
N THR A 9 39.13 -5.34 36.00
CA THR A 9 39.59 -5.12 37.38
C THR A 9 39.25 -6.34 38.23
N ILE A 10 40.26 -6.93 38.85
CA ILE A 10 40.14 -8.06 39.78
C ILE A 10 40.88 -7.66 41.05
N GLU A 11 40.21 -7.69 42.20
CA GLU A 11 40.80 -7.38 43.52
C GLU A 11 41.61 -6.06 43.49
N ASP A 12 40.95 -4.97 43.08
CA ASP A 12 41.51 -3.61 42.95
C ASP A 12 42.70 -3.45 41.99
N THR A 13 43.02 -4.47 41.20
CA THR A 13 44.06 -4.41 40.17
C THR A 13 43.42 -4.46 38.79
N THR A 14 43.66 -3.43 37.96
CA THR A 14 43.21 -3.42 36.57
C THR A 14 44.25 -4.06 35.66
N PHE A 15 43.80 -5.00 34.84
CA PHE A 15 44.58 -5.73 33.85
C PHE A 15 44.15 -5.32 32.43
N MET A 16 45.13 -5.12 31.57
CA MET A 16 44.97 -4.97 30.12
C MET A 16 45.07 -6.35 29.46
N ILE A 17 43.99 -6.80 28.81
CA ILE A 17 43.88 -8.15 28.25
C ILE A 17 43.56 -8.08 26.75
N CYS A 18 44.20 -8.94 25.95
CA CYS A 18 43.78 -9.21 24.58
C CYS A 18 42.71 -10.31 24.56
N VAL A 19 41.46 -9.93 24.36
CA VAL A 19 40.32 -10.86 24.37
C VAL A 19 40.34 -11.86 23.23
N TRP A 20 40.97 -11.51 22.10
CA TRP A 20 41.11 -12.44 20.98
C TRP A 20 42.09 -13.55 21.30
N CYS A 21 43.24 -13.21 21.90
CA CYS A 21 44.20 -14.22 22.31
C CYS A 21 43.70 -15.06 23.49
N GLU A 22 42.98 -14.46 24.43
CA GLU A 22 42.34 -15.17 25.54
C GLU A 22 41.31 -16.19 25.03
N LYS A 23 40.40 -15.80 24.13
CA LYS A 23 39.40 -16.70 23.53
C LYS A 23 40.02 -17.83 22.72
N ALA A 24 41.13 -17.55 22.03
CA ALA A 24 41.91 -18.55 21.32
C ALA A 24 42.77 -19.44 22.25
N LYS A 25 42.69 -19.26 23.57
CA LYS A 25 43.42 -19.99 24.61
C LYS A 25 44.94 -19.92 24.45
N PHE A 26 45.45 -18.82 23.90
CA PHE A 26 46.89 -18.57 23.84
C PHE A 26 47.44 -18.20 25.23
N ILE A 27 48.72 -18.51 25.48
CA ILE A 27 49.36 -18.38 26.81
C ILE A 27 50.22 -17.10 26.88
N ASN A 28 50.14 -16.22 25.88
CA ASN A 28 50.93 -14.99 25.84
C ASN A 28 50.53 -13.98 26.93
N GLN A 29 51.43 -13.05 27.23
CA GLN A 29 51.28 -12.10 28.34
C GLN A 29 49.99 -11.27 28.23
N MET A 30 49.59 -10.88 27.02
CA MET A 30 48.36 -10.11 26.81
C MET A 30 47.11 -10.98 26.93
N ALA A 31 47.15 -12.28 26.68
CA ALA A 31 46.04 -13.19 26.95
C ALA A 31 45.83 -13.42 28.46
N LYS A 32 46.91 -13.40 29.25
CA LYS A 32 46.87 -13.53 30.72
C LYS A 32 46.53 -12.22 31.44
N GLY A 33 46.73 -11.09 30.78
CA GLY A 33 46.56 -9.76 31.34
C GLY A 33 47.85 -9.17 31.89
N ILE A 34 48.06 -7.89 31.64
CA ILE A 34 49.20 -7.12 32.17
C ILE A 34 48.73 -5.86 32.89
N THR A 35 49.45 -5.47 33.94
CA THR A 35 49.13 -4.28 34.75
C THR A 35 49.91 -3.02 34.33
N ILE A 36 50.84 -3.16 33.37
CA ILE A 36 51.71 -2.09 32.89
C ILE A 36 51.21 -1.58 31.54
N TYR A 37 50.82 -0.30 31.50
CA TYR A 37 50.26 0.36 30.32
C TYR A 37 51.34 1.14 29.57
N LYS A 38 51.99 0.51 28.58
CA LYS A 38 52.92 1.19 27.65
C LYS A 38 52.54 0.91 26.21
N LYS A 39 52.60 1.93 25.35
CA LYS A 39 52.34 1.81 23.91
C LYS A 39 53.24 0.74 23.25
N ASP A 40 54.51 0.68 23.65
CA ASP A 40 55.46 -0.32 23.13
C ASP A 40 55.07 -1.78 23.43
N LEU A 41 54.21 -2.03 24.43
CA LEU A 41 53.67 -3.36 24.71
C LEU A 41 52.58 -3.74 23.71
N LEU A 42 51.73 -2.79 23.33
CA LEU A 42 50.71 -2.96 22.30
C LEU A 42 51.36 -3.16 20.93
N ASP A 43 52.35 -2.34 20.58
CA ASP A 43 53.05 -2.42 19.30
C ASP A 43 53.82 -3.73 19.13
N ARG A 44 54.35 -4.28 20.24
CA ARG A 44 54.96 -5.62 20.24
C ARG A 44 53.92 -6.72 20.14
N HIS A 45 52.80 -6.61 20.85
CA HIS A 45 51.73 -7.60 20.82
C HIS A 45 51.15 -7.80 19.42
N LEU A 46 50.93 -6.70 18.67
CA LEU A 46 50.45 -6.74 17.29
C LEU A 46 51.35 -7.55 16.35
N LYS A 47 52.64 -7.72 16.69
CA LYS A 47 53.62 -8.47 15.90
C LYS A 47 53.76 -9.94 16.34
N VAL A 48 53.09 -10.36 17.42
CA VAL A 48 53.17 -11.74 17.91
C VAL A 48 52.32 -12.66 17.03
N LYS A 49 52.86 -13.83 16.69
CA LYS A 49 52.18 -14.82 15.84
C LYS A 49 50.81 -15.20 16.38
N ASP A 50 50.69 -15.43 17.69
CA ASP A 50 49.43 -15.72 18.38
C ASP A 50 48.34 -14.68 18.08
N HIS A 51 48.69 -13.40 18.10
CA HIS A 51 47.74 -12.32 17.81
C HIS A 51 47.32 -12.35 16.33
N SER A 52 48.28 -12.52 15.41
CA SER A 52 47.99 -12.61 13.98
C SER A 52 47.08 -13.81 13.64
N ILE A 53 47.26 -14.95 14.33
CA ILE A 53 46.39 -16.13 14.17
C ILE A 53 45.00 -15.85 14.75
N ALA A 54 44.91 -15.27 15.95
CA ALA A 54 43.64 -14.93 16.58
C ALA A 54 42.85 -13.90 15.75
N GLU A 55 43.54 -12.90 15.19
CA GLU A 55 42.98 -11.88 14.31
C GLU A 55 42.47 -12.48 12.99
N LYS A 56 43.22 -13.36 12.34
CA LYS A 56 42.77 -14.06 11.13
C LYS A 56 41.51 -14.88 11.39
N ASN A 57 41.46 -15.64 12.49
CA ASN A 57 40.30 -16.45 12.85
C ASN A 57 39.06 -15.60 13.16
N GLN A 58 39.22 -14.41 13.76
CA GLN A 58 38.12 -13.48 13.97
C GLN A 58 37.61 -12.88 12.66
N LYS A 59 38.52 -12.47 11.76
CA LYS A 59 38.16 -11.86 10.47
C LYS A 59 37.56 -12.87 9.49
N GLU A 60 38.02 -14.12 9.46
CA GLU A 60 37.42 -15.19 8.63
C GLU A 60 36.00 -15.54 9.11
N ASN A 61 35.78 -15.61 10.43
CA ASN A 61 34.44 -15.82 10.98
C ASN A 61 33.51 -14.63 10.70
N GLN A 62 33.98 -13.39 10.81
CA GLN A 62 33.20 -12.20 10.46
C GLN A 62 32.85 -12.16 8.97
N ASN A 63 33.78 -12.51 8.08
CA ASN A 63 33.53 -12.55 6.63
C ASN A 63 32.54 -13.65 6.25
N ASN A 64 32.62 -14.84 6.86
CA ASN A 64 31.67 -15.93 6.61
C ASN A 64 30.26 -15.59 7.14
N ILE A 65 30.18 -14.93 8.29
CA ILE A 65 28.93 -14.46 8.87
C ILE A 65 28.32 -13.34 8.01
N ALA A 66 29.10 -12.35 7.58
CA ALA A 66 28.65 -11.26 6.72
C ALA A 66 28.20 -11.74 5.32
N VAL A 67 28.93 -12.68 4.72
CA VAL A 67 28.55 -13.32 3.43
C VAL A 67 27.32 -14.22 3.61
N GLY A 68 27.20 -14.91 4.75
CA GLY A 68 26.00 -15.67 5.12
C GLY A 68 24.78 -14.78 5.28
N PHE A 69 24.90 -13.67 6.01
CA PHE A 69 23.84 -12.67 6.17
C PHE A 69 23.48 -11.99 4.85
N ALA A 70 24.45 -11.63 4.01
CA ALA A 70 24.18 -11.03 2.70
C ALA A 70 23.42 -12.00 1.77
N LYS A 71 23.83 -13.29 1.74
CA LYS A 71 23.13 -14.33 0.96
C LYS A 71 21.74 -14.63 1.51
N GLN A 72 21.58 -14.63 2.83
CA GLN A 72 20.28 -14.83 3.46
C GLN A 72 19.35 -13.64 3.24
N TYR A 73 19.88 -12.42 3.36
CA TYR A 73 19.18 -11.17 3.06
C TYR A 73 18.72 -11.09 1.60
N ASP A 74 19.56 -11.48 0.63
CA ASP A 74 19.19 -11.54 -0.79
C ASP A 74 18.16 -12.65 -1.07
N LYS A 75 18.26 -13.79 -0.39
CA LYS A 75 17.27 -14.88 -0.50
C LYS A 75 15.91 -14.49 0.08
N GLU A 76 15.89 -13.85 1.26
CA GLU A 76 14.67 -13.33 1.91
C GLU A 76 14.04 -12.22 1.05
N LYS A 77 14.85 -11.31 0.49
CA LYS A 77 14.37 -10.30 -0.47
C LYS A 77 13.76 -10.95 -1.72
N GLY A 78 14.36 -12.01 -2.24
CA GLY A 78 13.82 -12.76 -3.38
C GLY A 78 12.47 -13.42 -3.10
N ILE A 79 12.26 -13.93 -1.87
CA ILE A 79 10.98 -14.49 -1.44
C ILE A 79 9.92 -13.39 -1.31
N ILE A 80 10.26 -12.28 -0.65
CA ILE A 80 9.36 -11.13 -0.49
C ILE A 80 8.94 -10.58 -1.86
N VAL A 81 9.88 -10.43 -2.80
CA VAL A 81 9.57 -9.95 -4.17
C VAL A 81 8.58 -10.88 -4.87
N ARG A 82 8.75 -12.20 -4.78
CA ARG A 82 7.82 -13.16 -5.40
C ARG A 82 6.44 -13.15 -4.75
N GLN A 83 6.39 -13.06 -3.42
CA GLN A 83 5.14 -12.89 -2.67
C GLN A 83 4.41 -11.60 -3.08
N MET A 84 5.14 -10.48 -3.17
CA MET A 84 4.59 -9.21 -3.65
C MET A 84 4.12 -9.29 -5.11
N GLN A 85 4.77 -10.08 -5.96
CA GLN A 85 4.29 -10.35 -7.32
C GLN A 85 2.97 -11.13 -7.33
N CYS A 86 2.78 -12.09 -6.42
CA CYS A 86 1.50 -12.79 -6.25
C CYS A 86 0.39 -11.84 -5.79
N VAL A 87 0.66 -11.01 -4.77
CA VAL A 87 -0.30 -9.97 -4.31
C VAL A 87 -0.61 -8.98 -5.44
N TYR A 88 0.40 -8.53 -6.18
CA TYR A 88 0.20 -7.63 -7.32
C TYR A 88 -0.64 -8.29 -8.41
N PHE A 89 -0.39 -9.57 -8.73
CA PHE A 89 -1.15 -10.31 -9.72
C PHE A 89 -2.61 -10.48 -9.30
N THR A 90 -2.90 -10.86 -8.05
CA THR A 90 -4.28 -11.00 -7.58
C THR A 90 -5.00 -9.66 -7.59
N ALA A 91 -4.37 -8.60 -7.07
CA ALA A 91 -4.93 -7.25 -7.06
C ALA A 91 -5.20 -6.72 -8.48
N LYS A 92 -4.24 -6.89 -9.41
CA LYS A 92 -4.37 -6.43 -10.80
C LYS A 92 -5.51 -7.10 -11.56
N ASN A 93 -5.80 -8.36 -11.24
CA ASN A 93 -6.83 -9.14 -11.92
C ASN A 93 -8.15 -9.23 -11.13
N HIS A 94 -8.30 -8.46 -10.04
CA HIS A 94 -9.49 -8.50 -9.18
C HIS A 94 -9.81 -9.90 -8.63
N ILE A 95 -8.76 -10.68 -8.33
CA ILE A 95 -8.88 -12.05 -7.82
C ILE A 95 -8.84 -12.04 -6.29
N SER A 96 -9.58 -12.97 -5.66
CA SER A 96 -9.57 -13.20 -4.22
C SER A 96 -8.16 -13.21 -3.63
N LEU A 97 -7.99 -12.52 -2.50
CA LEU A 97 -6.81 -12.71 -1.67
C LEU A 97 -6.77 -14.14 -1.06
N GLU A 98 -7.88 -14.87 -0.95
CA GLU A 98 -7.87 -16.27 -0.47
C GLU A 98 -7.05 -17.21 -1.36
N ILE A 99 -6.83 -16.84 -2.63
CA ILE A 99 -6.00 -17.63 -3.55
C ILE A 99 -4.51 -17.36 -3.31
N TYR A 100 -4.15 -16.28 -2.61
CA TYR A 100 -2.77 -15.90 -2.35
C TYR A 100 -1.93 -16.99 -1.66
N PRO A 101 -2.41 -17.69 -0.60
CA PRO A 101 -1.66 -18.80 -0.01
C PRO A 101 -1.34 -19.90 -1.03
N LYS A 102 -2.34 -20.30 -1.84
CA LYS A 102 -2.18 -21.31 -2.89
C LYS A 102 -1.23 -20.85 -4.01
N LEU A 103 -1.27 -19.56 -4.36
CA LEU A 103 -0.32 -18.96 -5.29
C LEU A 103 1.10 -19.00 -4.73
N CYS A 104 1.27 -18.66 -3.45
CA CYS A 104 2.56 -18.73 -2.77
C CYS A 104 3.11 -20.16 -2.72
N GLU A 105 2.26 -21.16 -2.49
CA GLU A 105 2.65 -22.57 -2.58
C GLU A 105 3.15 -22.94 -3.98
N LEU A 106 2.49 -22.44 -5.03
CA LEU A 106 2.87 -22.69 -6.42
C LEU A 106 4.23 -22.09 -6.79
N ILE A 107 4.53 -20.88 -6.30
CA ILE A 107 5.74 -20.12 -6.66
C ILE A 107 6.93 -20.36 -5.72
N THR A 108 6.72 -21.00 -4.57
CA THR A 108 7.80 -21.33 -3.64
C THR A 108 8.46 -22.63 -4.10
N PRO A 109 9.76 -22.65 -4.43
CA PRO A 109 10.42 -23.87 -4.85
C PRO A 109 10.33 -24.92 -3.74
N SER A 110 10.05 -26.18 -4.13
CA SER A 110 10.10 -27.36 -3.28
C SER A 110 11.53 -27.65 -2.79
N GLN A 111 12.04 -26.84 -1.87
CA GLN A 111 13.31 -27.08 -1.20
C GLN A 111 13.14 -26.89 0.30
N ASN A 112 13.07 -28.04 0.99
CA ASN A 112 13.08 -28.21 2.43
C ASN A 112 11.98 -27.45 3.18
N GLN A 113 10.99 -28.22 3.64
CA GLN A 113 9.89 -27.85 4.55
C GLN A 113 10.34 -27.17 5.87
N ASN A 114 11.64 -26.92 6.06
CA ASN A 114 12.23 -26.30 7.25
C ASN A 114 12.78 -24.88 7.03
N ILE A 115 12.57 -24.27 5.86
CA ILE A 115 12.93 -22.85 5.58
C ILE A 115 11.74 -22.07 4.99
N ILE A 116 10.53 -22.41 5.43
CA ILE A 116 9.52 -21.35 5.58
C ILE A 116 9.97 -20.60 6.83
N PRO A 117 10.10 -19.26 6.83
CA PRO A 117 10.30 -18.53 8.07
C PRO A 117 9.26 -19.03 9.07
N LYS A 118 9.69 -19.59 10.20
CA LYS A 118 8.80 -20.06 11.28
C LYS A 118 7.89 -18.96 11.85
N GLN A 119 7.98 -17.74 11.33
CA GLN A 119 7.08 -16.62 11.61
C GLN A 119 5.76 -16.63 10.83
N LEU A 120 5.47 -17.65 10.01
CA LEU A 120 4.20 -17.77 9.28
C LEU A 120 3.49 -19.13 9.40
N VAL A 121 3.98 -20.05 10.25
CA VAL A 121 3.43 -21.43 10.31
C VAL A 121 2.97 -21.90 11.69
N ASP A 122 3.39 -21.29 12.80
CA ASP A 122 2.95 -21.76 14.12
C ASP A 122 1.77 -20.93 14.66
N ASN A 123 0.56 -21.33 14.28
CA ASN A 123 -0.64 -21.35 15.13
C ASN A 123 -1.70 -22.26 14.50
N THR A 124 -1.36 -23.55 14.37
CA THR A 124 -2.25 -24.62 13.89
C THR A 124 -3.33 -25.00 14.91
N ASN A 125 -4.09 -24.03 15.44
CA ASN A 125 -5.29 -24.29 16.26
C ASN A 125 -6.40 -23.23 16.07
N SER A 126 -6.28 -22.33 15.10
CA SER A 126 -7.33 -21.38 14.74
C SER A 126 -7.74 -21.61 13.29
N THR A 127 -9.03 -21.76 13.05
CA THR A 127 -9.67 -21.97 11.74
C THR A 127 -9.66 -20.72 10.83
N CYS A 128 -8.84 -19.70 11.09
CA CYS A 128 -8.71 -18.50 10.26
C CYS A 128 -7.51 -18.61 9.31
N SER A 129 -7.73 -18.27 8.03
CA SER A 129 -6.66 -18.21 7.03
C SER A 129 -5.62 -17.17 7.44
N SER A 130 -4.37 -17.60 7.59
CA SER A 130 -3.22 -16.75 7.91
C SER A 130 -2.84 -15.85 6.72
N TYR A 131 -3.64 -14.82 6.46
CA TYR A 131 -3.22 -13.72 5.60
C TYR A 131 -1.96 -13.11 6.22
N GLY A 132 -0.87 -13.12 5.44
CA GLY A 132 0.47 -12.84 5.91
C GLY A 132 0.58 -11.55 6.73
N THR A 133 0.62 -11.70 8.04
CA THR A 133 1.17 -10.71 8.95
C THR A 133 2.69 -10.71 8.73
N TYR A 134 3.16 -9.91 7.79
CA TYR A 134 4.59 -9.61 7.71
C TYR A 134 4.96 -8.78 8.94
N GLN A 135 5.39 -9.43 10.02
CA GLN A 135 6.05 -8.78 11.14
C GLN A 135 7.51 -8.59 10.78
N ASN A 136 7.91 -7.35 10.53
CA ASN A 136 9.32 -7.04 10.40
C ASN A 136 9.94 -6.96 11.79
N HIS A 137 10.62 -8.02 12.24
CA HIS A 137 11.35 -8.01 13.52
C HIS A 137 12.57 -7.06 13.52
N ASN A 138 12.95 -6.50 12.35
CA ASN A 138 13.90 -5.39 12.21
C ASN A 138 13.18 -4.04 12.06
N SER A 139 11.90 -3.93 12.44
CA SER A 139 11.28 -2.63 12.65
C SER A 139 12.07 -1.93 13.76
N GLY A 140 12.58 -0.73 13.46
CA GLY A 140 13.04 0.15 14.53
C GLY A 140 11.89 0.32 15.52
N LYS A 141 12.20 0.60 16.78
CA LYS A 141 11.21 0.88 17.85
C LYS A 141 10.40 2.17 17.61
N GLU A 142 10.45 2.70 16.39
CA GLU A 142 9.98 4.03 16.02
C GLU A 142 8.72 3.87 15.17
N MET A 143 7.58 4.15 15.80
CA MET A 143 6.28 4.27 15.17
C MET A 143 5.75 5.66 15.50
N GLU A 144 6.21 6.66 14.75
CA GLU A 144 5.81 8.05 14.95
C GLU A 144 4.42 8.32 14.37
N ASN A 145 4.08 7.68 13.26
CA ASN A 145 2.79 7.85 12.59
C ASN A 145 2.25 6.51 12.16
N ILE A 146 0.93 6.34 12.27
CA ILE A 146 0.24 5.15 11.79
C ILE A 146 -0.85 5.52 10.81
N ILE A 147 -0.77 4.92 9.61
CA ILE A 147 -1.78 5.03 8.57
C ILE A 147 -2.60 3.75 8.59
N ILE A 148 -3.90 3.91 8.77
CA ILE A 148 -4.83 2.82 8.92
C ILE A 148 -5.95 2.93 7.88
N ASN A 149 -6.19 1.82 7.17
CA ASN A 149 -7.29 1.71 6.23
C ASN A 149 -8.06 0.41 6.45
N GLU A 150 -9.38 0.52 6.59
CA GLU A 150 -10.28 -0.64 6.57
C GLU A 150 -10.41 -1.15 5.13
N THR A 151 -10.31 -2.46 4.96
CA THR A 151 -10.62 -3.14 3.71
C THR A 151 -11.53 -4.32 3.98
N THR A 152 -12.35 -4.67 3.00
CA THR A 152 -13.18 -5.88 3.03
C THR A 152 -12.60 -6.85 2.02
N SER A 153 -12.33 -8.08 2.44
CA SER A 153 -11.94 -9.15 1.52
C SER A 153 -13.14 -9.51 0.63
N ILE A 154 -12.91 -10.29 -0.42
CA ILE A 154 -14.02 -10.79 -1.23
C ILE A 154 -14.85 -11.88 -0.53
N SER A 155 -14.34 -12.42 0.59
CA SER A 155 -15.02 -13.36 1.49
C SER A 155 -15.82 -12.63 2.58
N ASP A 156 -16.02 -11.31 2.42
CA ASP A 156 -16.71 -10.42 3.35
C ASP A 156 -16.03 -10.25 4.73
N GLU A 157 -14.77 -10.65 4.86
CA GLU A 157 -13.97 -10.47 6.09
C GLU A 157 -13.40 -9.05 6.15
N LYS A 158 -13.54 -8.42 7.32
CA LYS A 158 -13.06 -7.06 7.57
C LYS A 158 -11.62 -7.10 8.04
N HIS A 159 -10.78 -6.27 7.44
CA HIS A 159 -9.38 -6.20 7.77
C HIS A 159 -8.91 -4.76 7.93
N LEU A 160 -7.93 -4.56 8.79
CA LEU A 160 -7.30 -3.28 9.09
C LEU A 160 -5.85 -3.31 8.61
N ALA A 161 -5.58 -2.66 7.48
CA ALA A 161 -4.22 -2.54 6.96
C ALA A 161 -3.50 -1.39 7.68
N MET A 162 -2.30 -1.68 8.20
CA MET A 162 -1.53 -0.75 9.01
C MET A 162 -0.16 -0.49 8.38
N VAL A 163 0.16 0.80 8.25
CA VAL A 163 1.45 1.29 7.71
C VAL A 163 2.04 2.28 8.69
N SER A 164 3.28 2.07 9.12
CA SER A 164 4.04 3.05 9.88
C SER A 164 4.73 4.04 8.94
N LYS A 165 4.74 5.31 9.34
CA LYS A 165 5.56 6.35 8.71
C LYS A 165 6.42 7.02 9.77
N TYR A 166 7.73 7.05 9.57
CA TYR A 166 8.70 7.61 10.53
C TYR A 166 9.93 8.13 9.80
N PHE A 167 10.77 8.92 10.47
CA PHE A 167 12.05 9.36 9.92
C PHE A 167 13.18 8.42 10.31
N SER A 168 13.98 7.99 9.32
CA SER A 168 15.25 7.29 9.58
C SER A 168 16.36 8.06 8.90
N HIS A 169 17.34 8.54 9.68
CA HIS A 169 18.48 9.32 9.15
C HIS A 169 18.03 10.53 8.29
N ASN A 170 17.00 11.26 8.74
CA ASN A 170 16.37 12.38 8.03
C ASN A 170 15.69 12.01 6.70
N ILE A 171 15.42 10.73 6.45
CA ILE A 171 14.69 10.25 5.29
C ILE A 171 13.33 9.73 5.77
N PRO A 172 12.20 10.19 5.18
CA PRO A 172 10.90 9.63 5.50
C PRO A 172 10.81 8.19 4.99
N VAL A 173 10.46 7.28 5.88
CA VAL A 173 10.28 5.85 5.59
C VAL A 173 8.82 5.50 5.78
N LEU A 174 8.22 4.87 4.78
CA LEU A 174 6.94 4.18 4.91
C LEU A 174 7.21 2.69 5.01
N ARG A 175 6.59 2.04 6.00
CA ARG A 175 6.74 0.60 6.23
C ARG A 175 5.39 0.00 6.51
N TYR A 176 4.99 -0.98 5.72
CA TYR A 176 3.86 -1.84 6.07
C TYR A 176 4.23 -2.63 7.34
N ILE A 177 3.36 -2.57 8.35
CA ILE A 177 3.61 -3.18 9.66
C ILE A 177 2.66 -4.33 9.97
N GLY A 178 1.49 -4.39 9.32
CA GLY A 178 0.58 -5.52 9.51
C GLY A 178 -0.79 -5.36 8.88
N LEU A 179 -1.54 -6.46 8.97
CA LEU A 179 -2.96 -6.55 8.64
C LEU A 179 -3.63 -7.25 9.81
N ILE A 180 -4.64 -6.62 10.40
CA ILE A 180 -5.43 -7.21 11.49
C ILE A 180 -6.78 -7.63 10.93
N GLU A 181 -7.20 -8.85 11.19
CA GLU A 181 -8.57 -9.29 10.92
C GLU A 181 -9.50 -8.77 12.03
N LEU A 182 -10.62 -8.18 11.66
CA LEU A 182 -11.58 -7.58 12.57
C LEU A 182 -12.84 -8.45 12.67
N GLU A 183 -13.20 -8.86 13.89
CA GLU A 183 -14.46 -9.57 14.16
C GLU A 183 -15.68 -8.64 13.99
N ASP A 184 -15.53 -7.35 14.33
CA ASP A 184 -16.50 -6.31 14.06
C ASP A 184 -15.84 -4.95 13.82
N CYS A 185 -16.64 -3.98 13.40
CA CYS A 185 -16.20 -2.62 13.09
C CYS A 185 -16.65 -1.62 14.16
N ILE A 186 -16.69 -2.03 15.43
CA ILE A 186 -17.00 -1.13 16.56
C ILE A 186 -15.70 -0.46 17.01
N ALA A 187 -15.73 0.84 17.28
CA ALA A 187 -14.54 1.63 17.61
C ALA A 187 -13.77 1.09 18.82
N ASP A 188 -14.46 0.56 19.84
CA ASP A 188 -13.84 -0.05 21.02
C ASP A 188 -13.05 -1.33 20.69
N ASN A 189 -13.59 -2.15 19.80
CA ASN A 189 -12.95 -3.40 19.41
C ASN A 189 -11.77 -3.11 18.47
N ILE A 190 -11.92 -2.18 17.53
CA ILE A 190 -10.81 -1.70 16.69
C ILE A 190 -9.69 -1.12 17.55
N LEU A 191 -10.02 -0.29 18.55
CA LEU A 191 -9.03 0.27 19.48
C LEU A 191 -8.27 -0.83 20.21
N THR A 192 -9.00 -1.82 20.77
CA THR A 192 -8.40 -2.94 21.51
C THR A 192 -7.41 -3.71 20.63
N GLN A 193 -7.82 -4.04 19.40
CA GLN A 193 -6.99 -4.71 18.41
C GLN A 193 -5.73 -3.89 18.03
N ILE A 194 -5.86 -2.57 17.89
CA ILE A 194 -4.70 -1.68 17.64
C ILE A 194 -3.74 -1.68 18.83
N LEU A 195 -4.24 -1.60 20.06
CA LEU A 195 -3.41 -1.60 21.27
C LEU A 195 -2.69 -2.92 21.46
N GLU A 196 -3.38 -4.04 21.25
CA GLU A 196 -2.79 -5.38 21.26
C GLU A 196 -1.71 -5.51 20.20
N PHE A 197 -1.97 -5.03 18.98
CA PHE A 197 -0.98 -5.00 17.92
C PHE A 197 0.27 -4.18 18.30
N ILE A 198 0.09 -2.98 18.86
CA ILE A 198 1.19 -2.12 19.32
C ILE A 198 2.02 -2.84 20.37
N GLN A 199 1.37 -3.43 21.38
CA GLN A 199 2.02 -4.14 22.47
C GLN A 199 2.76 -5.39 21.99
N ASN A 200 2.12 -6.23 21.17
CA ASN A 200 2.68 -7.49 20.68
C ASN A 200 3.89 -7.28 19.76
N ASN A 201 3.95 -6.14 19.06
CA ASN A 201 5.09 -5.77 18.23
C ASN A 201 6.15 -4.93 18.98
N GLY A 202 5.95 -4.67 20.28
CA GLY A 202 6.91 -3.93 21.10
C GLY A 202 7.01 -2.44 20.76
N PHE A 203 5.99 -1.87 20.12
CA PHE A 203 5.89 -0.43 19.90
C PHE A 203 5.43 0.27 21.18
N ASN A 204 5.86 1.52 21.36
CA ASN A 204 5.36 2.37 22.44
C ASN A 204 4.27 3.29 21.89
N LEU A 205 3.09 3.25 22.51
CA LEU A 205 1.97 4.15 22.19
C LEU A 205 2.34 5.62 22.37
N ASP A 206 3.18 5.96 23.35
CA ASP A 206 3.61 7.34 23.61
C ASP A 206 4.40 7.94 22.44
N ASN A 207 5.04 7.09 21.63
CA ASN A 207 5.79 7.53 20.45
C ASN A 207 4.87 7.84 19.27
N LEU A 208 3.59 7.46 19.33
CA LEU A 208 2.63 7.68 18.24
C LEU A 208 2.15 9.15 18.25
N ILE A 209 2.61 9.93 17.28
CA ILE A 209 2.31 11.35 17.13
C ILE A 209 1.12 11.55 16.20
N HIS A 210 1.01 10.78 15.11
CA HIS A 210 -0.10 10.92 14.15
C HIS A 210 -0.87 9.62 13.91
N PHE A 211 -2.18 9.77 13.79
CA PHE A 211 -3.10 8.71 13.38
C PHE A 211 -3.81 9.14 12.10
N ASP A 212 -3.51 8.48 10.98
CA ASP A 212 -4.11 8.75 9.68
C ASP A 212 -5.21 7.72 9.37
N SER A 213 -6.40 8.18 8.98
CA SER A 213 -7.49 7.29 8.55
C SER A 213 -8.38 7.92 7.48
N ASP A 214 -9.25 7.11 6.85
CA ASP A 214 -10.09 7.48 5.70
C ASP A 214 -11.25 8.43 6.06
N GLY A 215 -11.54 8.61 7.34
CA GLY A 215 -12.58 9.51 7.83
C GLY A 215 -13.92 8.85 8.10
N ALA A 216 -13.99 7.53 8.16
CA ALA A 216 -15.15 6.85 8.70
C ALA A 216 -15.46 7.33 10.14
N PHE A 217 -16.74 7.52 10.46
CA PHE A 217 -17.17 8.03 11.78
C PHE A 217 -16.64 7.17 12.94
N THR A 218 -16.57 5.85 12.75
CA THR A 218 -15.97 4.91 13.70
C THR A 218 -14.49 5.20 13.97
N MET A 219 -13.75 5.68 12.97
CA MET A 219 -12.31 5.95 13.09
C MET A 219 -12.03 7.36 13.61
N ILE A 220 -12.74 8.36 13.08
CA ILE A 220 -12.43 9.79 13.33
C ILE A 220 -13.45 10.53 14.19
N GLY A 221 -14.51 9.86 14.65
CA GLY A 221 -15.57 10.46 15.43
C GLY A 221 -15.02 11.15 16.70
N CYS A 222 -15.47 12.38 16.94
CA CYS A 222 -14.90 13.24 17.99
C CYS A 222 -15.14 12.78 19.43
N LYS A 223 -16.10 11.86 19.66
CA LYS A 223 -16.43 11.33 20.99
C LYS A 223 -16.12 9.85 21.12
N ASN A 224 -16.66 9.05 20.19
CA ASN A 224 -16.58 7.59 20.24
C ASN A 224 -15.73 7.00 19.12
N GLY A 225 -15.00 7.82 18.37
CA GLY A 225 -14.11 7.33 17.33
C GLY A 225 -12.82 6.77 17.91
N VAL A 226 -12.19 5.84 17.19
CA VAL A 226 -10.89 5.25 17.54
C VAL A 226 -9.85 6.33 17.83
N ALA A 227 -9.76 7.36 16.98
CA ALA A 227 -8.81 8.45 17.15
C ALA A 227 -9.07 9.29 18.41
N ALA A 228 -10.34 9.52 18.77
CA ALA A 228 -10.68 10.25 20.00
C ALA A 228 -10.27 9.44 21.23
N LYS A 229 -10.57 8.14 21.26
CA LYS A 229 -10.19 7.24 22.34
C LYS A 229 -8.67 7.05 22.44
N LEU A 230 -7.97 6.89 21.31
CA LEU A 230 -6.49 6.85 21.29
C LEU A 230 -5.89 8.14 21.85
N LYS A 231 -6.53 9.30 21.60
CA LYS A 231 -6.07 10.59 22.14
C LYS A 231 -6.29 10.74 23.64
N GLU A 232 -7.25 10.03 24.23
CA GLU A 232 -7.40 9.95 25.69
C GLU A 232 -6.21 9.21 26.33
N LEU A 233 -5.67 8.20 25.63
CA LEU A 233 -4.50 7.43 26.06
C LEU A 233 -3.17 8.14 25.76
N ASN A 234 -3.08 8.82 24.62
CA ASN A 234 -1.95 9.65 24.24
C ASN A 234 -2.41 11.07 23.86
N PRO A 235 -2.36 12.03 24.80
CA PRO A 235 -2.82 13.40 24.59
C PRO A 235 -2.10 14.17 23.46
N PHE A 236 -0.89 13.74 23.08
CA PHE A 236 -0.10 14.36 22.02
C PHE A 236 -0.47 13.87 20.62
N LEU A 237 -1.34 12.87 20.53
CA LEU A 237 -1.80 12.31 19.26
C LEU A 237 -2.60 13.34 18.45
N THR A 238 -2.23 13.46 17.17
CA THR A 238 -2.93 14.24 16.17
C THR A 238 -3.60 13.33 15.16
N LEU A 239 -4.92 13.48 15.02
CA LEU A 239 -5.68 12.83 13.96
C LEU A 239 -5.46 13.56 12.64
N VAL A 240 -5.19 12.79 11.59
CA VAL A 240 -5.11 13.26 10.21
C VAL A 240 -6.16 12.53 9.37
N HIS A 241 -7.06 13.29 8.76
CA HIS A 241 -8.01 12.74 7.81
C HIS A 241 -7.35 12.65 6.43
N CYS A 242 -7.29 11.44 5.88
CA CYS A 242 -6.66 11.12 4.60
C CYS A 242 -7.03 12.14 3.51
N ILE A 243 -6.02 12.84 3.00
CA ILE A 243 -6.18 13.89 1.98
C ILE A 243 -6.84 13.31 0.72
N SER A 244 -6.42 12.13 0.28
CA SER A 244 -6.99 11.47 -0.90
C SER A 244 -8.48 11.18 -0.73
N HIS A 245 -8.89 10.73 0.46
CA HIS A 245 -10.31 10.49 0.75
C HIS A 245 -11.09 11.81 0.81
N ARG A 246 -10.53 12.85 1.44
CA ARG A 246 -11.14 14.20 1.46
C ARG A 246 -11.35 14.77 0.06
N LEU A 247 -10.35 14.65 -0.82
CA LEU A 247 -10.45 15.09 -2.20
C LEU A 247 -11.53 14.31 -2.95
N TYR A 248 -11.61 13.00 -2.73
CA TYR A 248 -12.68 12.18 -3.29
C TYR A 248 -14.07 12.62 -2.80
N LEU A 249 -14.25 12.85 -1.49
CA LEU A 249 -15.51 13.32 -0.92
C LEU A 249 -15.92 14.68 -1.50
N ILE A 250 -15.00 15.65 -1.56
CA ILE A 250 -15.26 16.97 -2.15
C ILE A 250 -15.73 16.81 -3.59
N ARG A 251 -15.05 15.99 -4.40
CA ARG A 251 -15.46 15.70 -5.79
C ARG A 251 -16.86 15.10 -5.83
N LYS A 252 -17.13 14.08 -5.00
CA LYS A 252 -18.41 13.36 -4.96
C LYS A 252 -19.56 14.29 -4.56
N ASP A 253 -19.38 15.07 -3.50
CA ASP A 253 -20.40 15.99 -2.99
C ASP A 253 -20.66 17.11 -4.00
N THR A 254 -19.61 17.69 -4.59
CA THR A 254 -19.74 18.70 -5.64
C THR A 254 -20.46 18.14 -6.87
N ALA A 255 -20.14 16.92 -7.30
CA ALA A 255 -20.82 16.25 -8.41
C ALA A 255 -22.31 16.01 -8.12
N ASN A 256 -22.68 15.74 -6.86
CA ASN A 256 -24.06 15.57 -6.44
C ASN A 256 -24.87 16.87 -6.49
N GLU A 257 -24.27 18.02 -6.21
CA GLU A 257 -24.97 19.31 -6.31
C GLU A 257 -25.25 19.72 -7.76
N VAL A 258 -24.48 19.19 -8.70
CA VAL A 258 -24.60 19.50 -10.11
C VAL A 258 -25.50 18.46 -10.79
N GLN A 259 -26.76 18.81 -11.01
CA GLN A 259 -27.77 17.98 -11.70
C GLN A 259 -27.27 17.36 -13.00
N TYR A 260 -26.41 18.08 -13.71
CA TYR A 260 -25.74 17.62 -14.90
C TYR A 260 -24.87 16.36 -14.67
N PHE A 261 -24.01 16.35 -13.64
CA PHE A 261 -23.14 15.21 -13.33
C PHE A 261 -23.96 13.99 -12.86
N LYS A 262 -25.06 14.21 -12.14
CA LYS A 262 -26.00 13.12 -11.78
C LYS A 262 -26.57 12.41 -13.01
N LYS A 263 -27.04 13.18 -14.00
CA LYS A 263 -27.55 12.62 -15.27
C LYS A 263 -26.46 11.89 -16.05
N TYR A 264 -25.25 12.45 -16.06
CA TYR A 264 -24.09 11.83 -16.70
C TYR A 264 -23.74 10.47 -16.09
N GLU A 265 -23.66 10.40 -14.75
CA GLU A 265 -23.34 9.17 -14.04
C GLU A 265 -24.43 8.10 -14.22
N ALA A 266 -25.69 8.52 -14.21
CA ALA A 266 -26.84 7.64 -14.49
C ALA A 266 -26.75 7.04 -15.91
N THR A 267 -26.44 7.86 -16.91
CA THR A 267 -26.26 7.40 -18.31
C THR A 267 -25.17 6.32 -18.41
N CYS A 268 -24.03 6.53 -17.77
CA CYS A 268 -22.94 5.57 -17.77
C CYS A 268 -23.35 4.24 -17.11
N LYS A 269 -24.09 4.29 -16.00
CA LYS A 269 -24.61 3.11 -15.31
C LYS A 269 -25.64 2.37 -16.16
N GLU A 270 -26.55 3.08 -16.81
CA GLU A 270 -27.55 2.50 -17.72
C GLU A 270 -26.90 1.81 -18.92
N LEU A 271 -25.90 2.43 -19.54
CA LEU A 271 -25.12 1.82 -20.62
C LEU A 271 -24.44 0.54 -20.14
N TYR A 272 -23.75 0.59 -19.00
CA TYR A 272 -23.14 -0.60 -18.42
C TYR A 272 -24.18 -1.71 -18.22
N SER A 273 -25.29 -1.42 -17.52
CA SER A 273 -26.35 -2.40 -17.26
C SER A 273 -26.96 -2.98 -18.55
N TYR A 274 -27.14 -2.15 -19.58
CA TYR A 274 -27.70 -2.57 -20.86
C TYR A 274 -26.83 -3.62 -21.56
N PHE A 275 -25.54 -3.34 -21.70
CA PHE A 275 -24.61 -4.23 -22.38
C PHE A 275 -24.21 -5.42 -21.51
N SER A 276 -23.92 -5.21 -20.22
CA SER A 276 -23.54 -6.31 -19.31
C SER A 276 -24.68 -7.30 -19.07
N GLY A 277 -25.94 -6.88 -19.25
CA GLY A 277 -27.11 -7.73 -19.11
C GLY A 277 -27.31 -8.75 -20.23
N SER A 278 -26.53 -8.70 -21.32
CA SER A 278 -26.66 -9.66 -22.42
C SER A 278 -25.33 -9.92 -23.13
N TYR A 279 -24.92 -11.19 -23.12
CA TYR A 279 -23.76 -11.65 -23.88
C TYR A 279 -23.87 -11.33 -25.37
N LYS A 280 -25.07 -11.41 -25.95
CA LYS A 280 -25.31 -11.07 -27.36
C LYS A 280 -25.00 -9.60 -27.64
N ARG A 281 -25.42 -8.68 -26.75
CA ARG A 281 -25.14 -7.24 -26.89
C ARG A 281 -23.65 -6.93 -26.79
N MET A 282 -22.95 -7.60 -25.86
CA MET A 282 -21.50 -7.47 -25.75
C MET A 282 -20.78 -7.96 -27.00
N LEU A 283 -21.23 -9.08 -27.59
CA LEU A 283 -20.64 -9.62 -28.80
C LEU A 283 -20.88 -8.71 -30.01
N ASN A 284 -22.12 -8.21 -30.16
CA ASN A 284 -22.47 -7.25 -31.21
C ASN A 284 -21.61 -5.99 -31.13
N LEU A 285 -21.42 -5.43 -29.92
CA LEU A 285 -20.57 -4.26 -29.71
C LEU A 285 -19.12 -4.54 -30.16
N LYS A 286 -18.56 -5.72 -29.83
CA LYS A 286 -17.22 -6.09 -30.28
C LYS A 286 -17.10 -6.18 -31.80
N MET A 287 -18.08 -6.81 -32.45
CA MET A 287 -18.10 -6.90 -33.92
C MET A 287 -18.19 -5.52 -34.58
N ILE A 288 -18.98 -4.60 -34.00
CA ILE A 288 -19.09 -3.23 -34.47
C ILE A 288 -17.78 -2.47 -34.24
N GLN A 289 -17.14 -2.63 -33.08
CA GLN A 289 -15.81 -2.07 -32.82
C GLN A 289 -14.78 -2.55 -33.85
N GLU A 290 -14.78 -3.85 -34.19
CA GLU A 290 -13.91 -4.39 -35.25
C GLU A 290 -14.20 -3.78 -36.62
N SER A 291 -15.48 -3.58 -36.95
CA SER A 291 -15.90 -2.97 -38.21
C SER A 291 -15.54 -1.48 -38.30
N ASN A 292 -15.57 -0.78 -37.17
CA ASN A 292 -15.27 0.65 -37.08
C ASN A 292 -13.77 0.94 -36.89
N ASP A 293 -12.93 -0.09 -36.80
CA ASP A 293 -11.49 0.01 -36.44
C ASP A 293 -11.25 0.69 -35.07
N ASP A 294 -12.23 0.54 -34.17
CA ASP A 294 -12.19 1.04 -32.79
C ASP A 294 -11.46 0.04 -31.87
N PRO A 295 -10.86 0.52 -30.76
CA PRO A 295 -10.22 -0.37 -29.80
C PRO A 295 -11.24 -1.30 -29.14
N GLN A 296 -10.86 -2.56 -28.93
CA GLN A 296 -11.67 -3.61 -28.30
C GLN A 296 -11.81 -3.38 -26.79
N LEU A 297 -12.65 -2.42 -26.41
CA LEU A 297 -12.85 -2.00 -25.03
C LEU A 297 -14.20 -2.45 -24.48
N ALA A 298 -14.20 -2.88 -23.23
CA ALA A 298 -15.42 -3.13 -22.48
C ALA A 298 -15.98 -1.83 -21.91
N ILE A 299 -17.32 -1.76 -21.83
CA ILE A 299 -18.01 -0.76 -21.03
C ILE A 299 -17.83 -1.12 -19.57
N LEU A 300 -17.21 -0.22 -18.81
CA LEU A 300 -16.87 -0.44 -17.41
C LEU A 300 -18.02 0.03 -16.50
N ASN A 301 -18.14 -0.61 -15.33
CA ASN A 301 -19.04 -0.13 -14.28
C ASN A 301 -18.38 0.99 -13.46
N ILE A 302 -19.19 1.94 -12.99
CA ILE A 302 -18.75 2.92 -12.00
C ILE A 302 -18.80 2.25 -10.63
N ILE A 303 -17.63 2.05 -10.03
CA ILE A 303 -17.47 1.45 -8.71
C ILE A 303 -17.30 2.58 -7.70
N ASN A 304 -18.30 2.78 -6.83
CA ASN A 304 -18.33 3.88 -5.84
C ASN A 304 -17.17 3.81 -4.83
N THR A 305 -16.61 2.63 -4.57
CA THR A 305 -15.49 2.43 -3.65
C THR A 305 -14.13 2.62 -4.30
N CYS A 306 -14.05 2.66 -5.64
CA CYS A 306 -12.83 2.91 -6.39
C CYS A 306 -12.84 4.34 -6.92
N TRP A 307 -12.08 5.24 -6.27
CA TRP A 307 -12.12 6.69 -6.52
C TRP A 307 -11.80 7.11 -7.97
N LEU A 308 -11.14 6.23 -8.73
CA LEU A 308 -10.75 6.42 -10.14
C LEU A 308 -11.62 5.63 -11.14
N SER A 309 -12.69 4.96 -10.70
CA SER A 309 -13.54 4.16 -11.59
C SER A 309 -14.19 5.01 -12.68
N LEU A 310 -14.73 6.18 -12.31
CA LEU A 310 -15.39 7.07 -13.26
C LEU A 310 -14.44 7.54 -14.38
N SER A 311 -13.18 7.87 -14.10
CA SER A 311 -12.25 8.32 -15.15
C SER A 311 -11.97 7.23 -16.18
N ASN A 312 -11.84 5.98 -15.73
CA ASN A 312 -11.64 4.84 -16.63
C ASN A 312 -12.90 4.56 -17.47
N VAL A 313 -14.08 4.70 -16.86
CA VAL A 313 -15.37 4.57 -17.57
C VAL A 313 -15.48 5.64 -18.66
N VAL A 314 -15.25 6.92 -18.32
CA VAL A 314 -15.31 8.04 -19.29
C VAL A 314 -14.33 7.80 -20.43
N LYS A 315 -13.08 7.47 -20.10
CA LYS A 315 -12.02 7.26 -21.08
C LYS A 315 -12.33 6.12 -22.05
N ASN A 316 -12.86 5.00 -21.55
CA ASN A 316 -13.26 3.90 -22.42
C ASN A 316 -14.44 4.31 -23.29
N LEU A 317 -15.51 4.87 -22.69
CA LEU A 317 -16.72 5.29 -23.42
C LEU A 317 -16.39 6.25 -24.56
N TYR A 318 -15.51 7.22 -24.33
CA TYR A 318 -15.10 8.19 -25.36
C TYR A 318 -14.42 7.53 -26.56
N GLN A 319 -13.56 6.55 -26.33
CA GLN A 319 -12.80 5.87 -27.40
C GLN A 319 -13.64 4.94 -28.27
N ILE A 320 -14.84 4.54 -27.83
CA ILE A 320 -15.72 3.61 -28.57
C ILE A 320 -17.13 4.16 -28.73
N LEU A 321 -17.28 5.49 -28.64
CA LEU A 321 -18.59 6.13 -28.55
C LEU A 321 -19.44 5.88 -29.80
N ASP A 322 -18.82 5.94 -30.97
CA ASP A 322 -19.48 5.69 -32.25
C ASP A 322 -19.95 4.24 -32.34
N SER A 323 -19.08 3.28 -32.00
CA SER A 323 -19.44 1.87 -31.89
C SER A 323 -20.59 1.59 -30.90
N ILE A 324 -20.66 2.33 -29.79
CA ILE A 324 -21.78 2.23 -28.84
C ILE A 324 -23.07 2.72 -29.49
N ILE A 325 -23.04 3.86 -30.18
CA ILE A 325 -24.23 4.43 -30.84
C ILE A 325 -24.72 3.48 -31.94
N ASP A 326 -23.83 2.93 -32.75
CA ASP A 326 -24.15 1.99 -33.81
C ASP A 326 -24.77 0.71 -33.24
N ALA A 327 -24.21 0.18 -32.15
CA ALA A 327 -24.77 -0.99 -31.46
C ALA A 327 -26.18 -0.73 -30.92
N LEU A 328 -26.40 0.44 -30.32
CA LEU A 328 -27.72 0.82 -29.81
C LEU A 328 -28.73 1.05 -30.95
N ASN A 329 -28.30 1.65 -32.07
CA ASN A 329 -29.14 1.82 -33.26
C ASN A 329 -29.54 0.47 -33.86
N PHE A 330 -28.58 -0.45 -33.98
CA PHE A 330 -28.84 -1.80 -34.47
C PHE A 330 -29.87 -2.53 -33.60
N ASP A 331 -29.69 -2.51 -32.28
CA ASP A 331 -30.64 -3.14 -31.37
C ASP A 331 -32.00 -2.42 -31.33
N SER A 332 -32.05 -1.10 -31.53
CA SER A 332 -33.28 -0.30 -31.61
C SER A 332 -34.15 -0.69 -32.80
N LEU A 333 -33.55 -1.10 -33.92
CA LEU A 333 -34.26 -1.61 -35.09
C LEU A 333 -34.83 -3.03 -34.89
N HIS A 334 -34.37 -3.73 -33.86
CA HIS A 334 -34.63 -5.16 -33.65
C HIS A 334 -35.28 -5.50 -32.30
N THR A 335 -35.68 -4.51 -31.50
CA THR A 335 -36.29 -4.71 -30.17
C THR A 335 -37.51 -3.82 -29.91
N GLU A 336 -38.42 -4.27 -29.04
CA GLU A 336 -39.62 -3.52 -28.62
C GLU A 336 -39.31 -2.33 -27.69
N VAL A 337 -38.03 -2.15 -27.29
CA VAL A 337 -37.57 -1.09 -26.37
C VAL A 337 -37.06 0.16 -27.10
N LYS A 338 -37.45 0.32 -28.37
CA LYS A 338 -37.02 1.35 -29.33
C LYS A 338 -37.00 2.78 -28.73
N SER A 339 -38.07 3.19 -28.05
CA SER A 339 -38.19 4.55 -27.48
C SER A 339 -37.18 4.84 -26.38
N SER A 340 -36.82 3.85 -25.56
CA SER A 340 -35.81 3.99 -24.50
C SER A 340 -34.39 4.07 -25.08
N LEU A 341 -34.12 3.30 -26.13
CA LEU A 341 -32.84 3.32 -26.84
C LEU A 341 -32.64 4.62 -27.60
N GLU A 342 -33.66 5.09 -28.32
CA GLU A 342 -33.64 6.39 -28.99
C GLU A 342 -33.42 7.55 -28.01
N ALA A 343 -34.03 7.49 -26.82
CA ALA A 343 -33.79 8.47 -25.75
C ALA A 343 -32.35 8.44 -25.24
N THR A 344 -31.78 7.25 -25.02
CA THR A 344 -30.37 7.09 -24.62
C THR A 344 -29.41 7.59 -25.70
N ILE A 345 -29.67 7.29 -26.98
CA ILE A 345 -28.86 7.76 -28.12
C ILE A 345 -28.95 9.28 -28.25
N ALA A 346 -30.14 9.86 -28.14
CA ALA A 346 -30.33 11.31 -28.16
C ALA A 346 -29.59 11.97 -26.99
N MET A 347 -29.65 11.38 -25.79
CA MET A 347 -28.90 11.84 -24.64
C MET A 347 -27.40 11.79 -24.88
N ILE A 348 -26.85 10.68 -25.39
CA ILE A 348 -25.43 10.57 -25.74
C ILE A 348 -25.01 11.65 -26.73
N LYS A 349 -25.76 11.83 -27.84
CA LYS A 349 -25.45 12.82 -28.87
C LYS A 349 -25.44 14.26 -28.31
N THR A 350 -26.45 14.59 -27.51
CA THR A 350 -26.59 15.91 -26.88
C THR A 350 -25.49 16.17 -25.85
N GLN A 351 -25.11 15.13 -25.10
CA GLN A 351 -24.15 15.26 -24.01
C GLN A 351 -22.70 15.27 -24.50
N PHE A 352 -22.30 14.41 -25.44
CA PHE A 352 -20.88 14.15 -25.75
C PHE A 352 -20.42 14.59 -27.14
N ILE A 353 -21.31 14.64 -28.13
CA ILE A 353 -20.88 14.74 -29.54
C ILE A 353 -21.09 16.12 -30.15
N SER A 354 -22.16 16.82 -29.77
CA SER A 354 -22.69 18.00 -30.47
C SER A 354 -23.60 17.61 -31.64
N PHE A 355 -24.69 18.35 -31.84
CA PHE A 355 -25.67 18.13 -32.90
C PHE A 355 -26.25 19.49 -33.34
N ASP A 356 -26.54 19.68 -34.62
CA ASP A 356 -27.11 20.92 -35.20
C ASP A 356 -26.41 22.23 -34.79
N ASP A 357 -25.09 22.32 -35.01
CA ASP A 357 -24.25 23.50 -34.69
C ASP A 357 -24.27 23.94 -33.20
N GLN A 358 -24.82 23.12 -32.29
CA GLN A 358 -24.76 23.35 -30.85
C GLN A 358 -23.60 22.57 -30.25
N PRO A 359 -22.64 23.21 -29.55
CA PRO A 359 -21.51 22.51 -28.96
C PRO A 359 -21.98 21.48 -27.91
N PRO A 360 -21.24 20.39 -27.70
CA PRO A 360 -21.67 19.35 -26.78
C PRO A 360 -21.82 19.95 -25.39
N ILE A 361 -22.84 19.52 -24.64
CA ILE A 361 -23.07 20.08 -23.31
C ILE A 361 -21.88 19.73 -22.38
N TYR A 362 -21.28 18.55 -22.56
CA TYR A 362 -20.00 18.19 -21.97
C TYR A 362 -18.86 18.98 -22.62
N GLY A 363 -17.91 19.48 -21.83
CA GLY A 363 -16.89 20.43 -22.29
C GLY A 363 -17.37 21.88 -22.23
N THR A 364 -18.51 22.23 -22.85
CA THR A 364 -18.99 23.62 -22.90
C THR A 364 -19.43 24.17 -21.55
N ASN A 365 -20.20 23.40 -20.77
CA ASN A 365 -20.62 23.82 -19.43
C ASN A 365 -19.46 23.87 -18.44
N LEU A 366 -18.52 22.93 -18.54
CA LEU A 366 -17.31 22.92 -17.71
C LEU A 366 -16.42 24.10 -18.05
N GLN A 367 -16.20 24.38 -19.33
CA GLN A 367 -15.42 25.52 -19.81
C GLN A 367 -16.07 26.85 -19.42
N ARG A 368 -17.41 26.98 -19.56
CA ARG A 368 -18.17 28.17 -19.12
C ARG A 368 -18.15 28.33 -17.59
N PHE A 369 -18.21 27.23 -16.83
CA PHE A 369 -18.06 27.27 -15.37
C PHE A 369 -16.66 27.75 -14.96
N LEU A 370 -15.60 27.24 -15.60
CA LEU A 370 -14.21 27.66 -15.35
C LEU A 370 -13.97 29.12 -15.75
N GLN A 371 -14.58 29.60 -16.84
CA GLN A 371 -14.52 31.00 -17.27
C GLN A 371 -15.27 31.95 -16.32
N ASN A 372 -16.43 31.52 -15.79
CA ASN A 372 -17.26 32.33 -14.90
C ASN A 372 -16.83 32.29 -13.43
N ASN A 373 -15.94 31.37 -13.04
CA ASN A 373 -15.40 31.24 -11.69
C ASN A 373 -13.86 31.37 -11.68
N PRO A 374 -13.29 32.55 -12.00
CA PRO A 374 -11.85 32.74 -12.13
C PRO A 374 -11.05 32.59 -10.82
N PHE A 375 -11.72 32.53 -9.66
CA PHE A 375 -11.11 32.34 -8.34
C PHE A 375 -10.28 31.05 -8.21
N TYR A 376 -10.51 30.06 -9.07
CA TYR A 376 -9.75 28.81 -9.10
C TYR A 376 -8.31 28.96 -9.63
N ASN A 377 -7.93 30.09 -10.25
CA ASN A 377 -6.57 30.26 -10.77
C ASN A 377 -5.53 30.67 -9.71
N ASN A 378 -5.93 31.23 -8.56
CA ASN A 378 -4.99 31.84 -7.61
C ASN A 378 -4.82 31.07 -6.29
N HIS A 379 -5.71 30.11 -5.99
CA HIS A 379 -5.69 29.33 -4.74
C HIS A 379 -5.57 27.82 -4.96
N ILE A 380 -5.48 27.38 -6.21
CA ILE A 380 -5.15 25.99 -6.53
C ILE A 380 -3.63 25.85 -6.48
N PRO A 381 -3.06 24.98 -5.62
CA PRO A 381 -1.64 24.65 -5.68
C PRO A 381 -1.28 24.21 -7.10
N ASP A 382 -0.15 24.66 -7.63
CA ASP A 382 0.24 24.43 -9.03
C ASP A 382 0.08 22.96 -9.48
N ASP A 383 0.31 22.01 -8.57
CA ASP A 383 0.14 20.58 -8.79
C ASP A 383 -1.30 20.17 -9.17
N PHE A 384 -2.33 20.81 -8.60
CA PHE A 384 -3.73 20.54 -8.94
C PHE A 384 -4.12 21.18 -10.27
N PHE A 385 -3.54 22.32 -10.62
CA PHE A 385 -3.73 22.95 -11.92
C PHE A 385 -3.08 22.09 -13.02
N HIS A 386 -1.91 21.52 -12.76
CA HIS A 386 -1.27 20.53 -13.62
C HIS A 386 -2.08 19.22 -13.70
N PHE A 387 -2.65 18.74 -12.60
CA PHE A 387 -3.52 17.56 -12.60
C PHE A 387 -4.82 17.79 -13.37
N ALA A 388 -5.49 18.93 -13.17
CA ALA A 388 -6.70 19.31 -13.90
C ALA A 388 -6.42 19.54 -15.39
N LYS A 389 -5.31 20.22 -15.74
CA LYS A 389 -4.86 20.35 -17.14
C LYS A 389 -4.48 19.02 -17.75
N ALA A 390 -3.83 18.13 -17.02
CA ALA A 390 -3.51 16.78 -17.50
C ALA A 390 -4.79 15.98 -17.75
N LEU A 391 -5.81 16.10 -16.89
CA LEU A 391 -7.11 15.47 -17.08
C LEU A 391 -7.81 16.00 -18.34
N VAL A 392 -7.77 17.32 -18.56
CA VAL A 392 -8.35 18.00 -19.73
C VAL A 392 -7.56 17.73 -21.02
N HIS A 393 -6.24 17.57 -20.95
CA HIS A 393 -5.39 17.21 -22.11
C HIS A 393 -5.38 15.71 -22.41
N SER A 394 -5.82 14.87 -21.46
CA SER A 394 -5.93 13.41 -21.62
C SER A 394 -7.31 12.93 -22.10
N LEU A 395 -8.27 13.86 -22.15
CA LEU A 395 -9.55 13.76 -22.85
C LEU A 395 -9.39 14.44 -24.20
#